data_AF-A0A962STF4-F1
#
_entry.id   AF-A0A962STF4-F1
#
_cell.length_a   1.000
_cell.length_b   1.000
_cell.length_c   1.000
_cell.angle_alpha   90.00
_cell.angle_beta   90.00
_cell.angle_gamma   90.00
#
_symmetry.space_group_name_H-M   'P 1'
#
loop_
_entity.id
_entity.type
_entity.pdbx_description
1 polymer ?
#
loop_
_entity_poly.entity_id
_entity_poly.type
_entity_poly.pdbx_seq_one_letter_code
_entity_poly.pdbx_strand_id
1 'polypeptide(L)'
;TVIRALPGIQATVPEATYLAWLDCRDAGIPGNPQRFFLEQAGVALNDGATFGPGGEGFVRVNFACPRARLAEGLERMRGVLLKR
;
A
#
# COMPACT_ATOMS: atom_id res chain seq x y z
N THR A 1 3.17 11.63 -8.40
CA THR A 1 3.36 10.16 -8.57
C THR A 1 2.11 9.46 -8.08
N VAL A 2 1.64 8.39 -8.73
CA VAL A 2 0.34 7.72 -8.46
C VAL A 2 0.09 7.42 -6.98
N ILE A 3 1.15 7.13 -6.20
CA ILE A 3 1.06 6.92 -4.75
C ILE A 3 0.49 8.14 -3.98
N ARG A 4 0.79 9.38 -4.41
CA ARG A 4 0.25 10.61 -3.79
C ARG A 4 -1.26 10.80 -4.02
N ALA A 5 -1.85 9.99 -4.92
CA ALA A 5 -3.26 10.05 -5.25
C ALA A 5 -4.09 8.98 -4.51
N LEU A 6 -3.48 8.23 -3.59
CA LEU A 6 -4.17 7.25 -2.76
C LEU A 6 -4.79 7.96 -1.53
N PRO A 7 -6.13 8.03 -1.40
CA PRO A 7 -6.78 8.71 -0.29
C PRO A 7 -6.37 8.13 1.07
N GLY A 8 -5.94 9.00 1.99
CA GLY A 8 -5.59 8.60 3.36
C GLY A 8 -4.36 7.69 3.48
N ILE A 9 -3.55 7.55 2.42
CA ILE A 9 -2.30 6.80 2.46
C ILE A 9 -1.12 7.76 2.36
N GLN A 10 -0.22 7.69 3.34
CA GLN A 10 1.06 8.40 3.31
C GLN A 10 2.15 7.44 2.89
N ALA A 11 3.06 7.89 2.02
CA ALA A 11 4.15 7.08 1.54
C ALA A 11 5.49 7.65 1.97
N THR A 12 6.30 6.82 2.61
CA THR A 12 7.69 7.13 2.88
C THR A 12 8.52 6.75 1.66
N VAL A 13 9.01 7.76 0.96
CA VAL A 13 9.95 7.54 -0.15
C VAL A 13 11.28 7.11 0.44
N PRO A 14 11.79 5.92 0.09
CA PRO A 14 13.03 5.45 0.68
C PRO A 14 14.22 6.20 0.08
N GLU A 15 15.23 6.50 0.90
CA GLU A 15 16.48 7.14 0.45
C GLU A 15 17.33 6.20 -0.43
N ALA A 16 17.15 4.89 -0.25
CA ALA A 16 17.75 3.82 -1.05
C ALA A 16 16.82 2.59 -1.06
N THR A 17 17.07 1.63 -1.96
CA THR A 17 16.27 0.39 -2.18
C THR A 17 15.01 0.55 -3.05
N TYR A 18 14.38 -0.59 -3.33
CA TYR A 18 13.14 -0.72 -4.11
C TYR A 18 11.89 -0.97 -3.24
N LEU A 19 11.96 -0.66 -1.94
CA LEU A 19 10.91 -0.92 -0.97
C LEU A 19 10.35 0.37 -0.38
N ALA A 20 9.07 0.66 -0.60
CA ALA A 20 8.39 1.81 -0.02
C ALA A 20 7.45 1.36 1.10
N TRP A 21 7.40 2.15 2.18
CA TRP A 21 6.42 1.98 3.26
C TRP A 21 5.20 2.87 2.99
N LEU A 22 4.01 2.29 3.12
CA LEU A 22 2.73 2.98 3.03
C LEU A 22 2.02 2.91 4.38
N ASP A 23 1.79 4.08 4.97
CA ASP A 23 0.94 4.25 6.15
C ASP A 23 -0.52 4.28 5.70
N CYS A 24 -1.33 3.33 6.19
CA CYS A 24 -2.74 3.22 5.83
C CYS A 24 -3.68 3.57 7.00
N ARG A 25 -3.16 4.09 8.12
CA ARG A 25 -3.95 4.33 9.34
C ARG A 25 -5.05 5.37 9.13
N ASP A 26 -4.80 6.37 8.29
CA ASP A 26 -5.77 7.41 7.93
C ASP A 26 -6.65 7.05 6.73
N ALA A 27 -6.47 5.85 6.15
CA ALA A 27 -7.22 5.44 4.98
C ALA A 27 -8.64 4.96 5.32
N GLY A 28 -8.97 4.76 6.60
CA GLY A 28 -10.27 4.21 7.00
C GLY A 28 -10.48 2.76 6.53
N ILE A 29 -9.39 1.99 6.42
CA ILE A 29 -9.46 0.57 6.05
C ILE A 29 -9.90 -0.24 7.28
N PRO A 30 -10.94 -1.08 7.17
CA PRO A 30 -11.31 -1.98 8.25
C PRO A 30 -10.28 -3.11 8.40
N GLY A 31 -9.82 -3.35 9.63
CA GLY A 31 -8.93 -4.46 9.94
C GLY A 31 -7.52 -4.32 9.36
N ASN A 32 -6.99 -5.40 8.79
CA ASN A 32 -5.62 -5.46 8.30
C ASN A 32 -5.51 -4.91 6.85
N PRO A 33 -4.69 -3.86 6.60
CA PRO A 33 -4.57 -3.27 5.27
C PRO A 33 -4.03 -4.21 4.20
N GLN A 34 -3.06 -5.08 4.54
CA GLN A 34 -2.51 -6.06 3.61
C GLN A 34 -3.62 -7.01 3.13
N ARG A 35 -4.42 -7.52 4.05
CA ARG A 35 -5.54 -8.41 3.74
C ARG A 35 -6.60 -7.71 2.91
N PHE A 36 -6.95 -6.47 3.27
CA PHE A 36 -7.89 -5.65 2.51
C PHE A 36 -7.46 -5.47 1.05
N PHE A 37 -6.21 -5.08 0.79
CA PHE A 37 -5.74 -4.89 -0.59
C PHE A 37 -5.61 -6.20 -1.36
N LEU A 38 -5.25 -7.29 -0.70
CA LEU A 38 -5.21 -8.61 -1.31
C LEU A 38 -6.61 -9.05 -1.76
N GLU A 39 -7.60 -8.95 -0.88
CA GLU A 39 -8.95 -9.45 -1.13
C GLU A 39 -9.78 -8.52 -2.03
N GLN A 40 -9.70 -7.20 -1.82
CA GLN A 40 -10.56 -6.24 -2.53
C GLN A 40 -9.93 -5.74 -3.84
N ALA A 41 -8.60 -5.60 -3.88
CA ALA A 41 -7.89 -5.05 -5.04
C ALA A 41 -7.08 -6.09 -5.82
N GLY A 42 -6.92 -7.31 -5.28
CA GLY A 42 -6.05 -8.33 -5.86
C GLY A 42 -4.57 -7.92 -5.86
N VAL A 43 -4.16 -7.10 -4.87
CA VAL A 43 -2.80 -6.58 -4.76
C VAL A 43 -2.14 -7.15 -3.51
N ALA A 44 -1.15 -8.02 -3.72
CA ALA A 44 -0.35 -8.59 -2.64
C ALA A 44 0.75 -7.61 -2.19
N LEU A 45 0.77 -7.33 -0.89
CA LEU A 45 1.78 -6.49 -0.22
C LEU A 45 2.33 -7.24 0.99
N ASN A 46 3.45 -6.79 1.56
CA ASN A 46 3.87 -7.29 2.87
C ASN A 46 3.15 -6.51 3.97
N ASP A 47 2.65 -7.24 4.96
CA ASP A 47 2.06 -6.66 6.16
C ASP A 47 3.15 -6.01 7.02
N GLY A 48 2.97 -4.74 7.39
CA GLY A 48 3.89 -4.01 8.25
C GLY A 48 4.08 -4.67 9.61
N ALA A 49 3.04 -5.33 10.14
CA ALA A 49 3.09 -5.96 11.46
C ALA A 49 4.12 -7.11 11.53
N THR A 50 4.49 -7.73 10.40
CA THR A 50 5.50 -8.80 10.38
C THR A 50 6.91 -8.28 10.59
N PHE A 51 7.13 -6.97 10.54
CA PHE A 51 8.44 -6.33 10.75
C PHE A 51 8.68 -5.91 12.20
N GLY A 52 7.69 -6.11 13.08
CA GLY A 52 7.76 -5.83 14.52
C GLY A 52 6.81 -4.73 14.99
N PRO A 53 6.86 -4.41 16.29
CA PRO A 53 5.97 -3.42 16.90
C PRO A 53 6.11 -2.05 16.23
N GLY A 54 4.98 -1.40 15.95
CA GLY A 54 4.91 -0.12 15.24
C GLY A 54 4.69 -0.25 13.73
N GLY A 55 4.70 -1.48 13.20
CA GLY A 55 4.35 -1.78 11.80
C GLY A 55 2.84 -1.95 11.56
N GLU A 56 2.02 -1.94 12.61
CA GLU A 56 0.58 -2.11 12.49
C GLU A 56 -0.07 -0.97 11.70
N GLY A 57 -0.93 -1.31 10.74
CA GLY A 57 -1.57 -0.34 9.86
C GLY A 57 -0.70 0.10 8.67
N PHE A 58 0.51 -0.45 8.54
CA PHE A 58 1.37 -0.21 7.38
C PHE A 58 1.38 -1.39 6.42
N VAL A 59 1.74 -1.09 5.18
CA VAL A 59 2.09 -2.10 4.17
C VAL A 59 3.37 -1.70 3.45
N ARG A 60 4.16 -2.70 3.04
CA ARG A 60 5.38 -2.47 2.26
C ARG A 60 5.17 -2.85 0.81
N VAL A 61 5.45 -1.91 -0.09
CA VAL A 61 5.40 -2.09 -1.55
C VAL A 61 6.80 -2.39 -2.07
N ASN A 62 6.92 -3.47 -2.84
CA ASN A 62 8.10 -3.73 -3.66
C ASN A 62 7.87 -3.19 -5.08
N PHE A 63 8.65 -2.18 -5.48
CA PHE A 63 8.58 -1.57 -6.80
C PHE A 63 9.71 -1.99 -7.74
N ALA A 64 10.42 -3.09 -7.45
CA ALA A 64 11.32 -3.77 -8.40
C ALA A 64 10.53 -4.55 -9.46
N CYS A 65 9.68 -3.84 -10.20
CA CYS A 65 8.85 -4.37 -11.26
C CYS A 65 8.68 -3.35 -12.39
N PRO A 66 8.19 -3.74 -13.58
CA PRO A 66 7.91 -2.80 -14.65
C PRO A 66 6.97 -1.68 -14.18
N ARG A 67 7.22 -0.45 -14.62
CA ARG A 67 6.43 0.73 -14.25
C ARG A 67 4.93 0.55 -14.51
N ALA A 68 4.56 -0.13 -15.59
CA ALA A 68 3.18 -0.44 -15.93
C ALA A 68 2.49 -1.32 -14.87
N ARG A 69 3.19 -2.34 -14.35
CA ARG A 69 2.67 -3.24 -13.31
C ARG A 69 2.48 -2.51 -11.98
N LEU A 70 3.45 -1.66 -11.61
CA LEU A 70 3.31 -0.81 -10.42
C LEU A 70 2.11 0.14 -10.56
N ALA A 71 1.98 0.81 -11.70
CA ALA A 71 0.88 1.74 -11.95
C ALA A 71 -0.49 1.03 -11.89
N GLU A 72 -0.60 -0.15 -12.48
CA GLU A 72 -1.81 -0.98 -12.43
C GLU A 72 -2.17 -1.36 -10.99
N GLY A 73 -1.22 -1.84 -10.19
CA GLY A 73 -1.45 -2.20 -8.79
C GLY A 73 -1.93 -1.01 -7.96
N LEU A 74 -1.27 0.14 -8.11
CA LEU A 74 -1.67 1.38 -7.42
C LEU A 74 -3.05 1.87 -7.84
N GLU A 75 -3.42 1.72 -9.12
CA GLU A 75 -4.74 2.10 -9.61
C GLU A 75 -5.85 1.20 -9.04
N ARG A 76 -5.61 -0.10 -8.94
CA ARG A 76 -6.54 -1.04 -8.29
C ARG A 76 -6.74 -0.70 -6.81
N MET A 77 -5.64 -0.39 -6.10
CA MET A 77 -5.70 0.09 -4.72
C MET A 77 -6.54 1.38 -4.62
N ARG A 78 -6.32 2.34 -5.52
CA ARG A 78 -7.11 3.58 -5.57
C ARG A 78 -8.59 3.32 -5.78
N GLY A 79 -8.95 2.40 -6.67
CA GLY A 79 -10.33 2.02 -6.95
C GLY A 79 -11.08 1.54 -5.71
N VAL A 80 -10.46 0.68 -4.89
CA VAL A 80 -11.06 0.21 -3.62
C VAL A 80 -10.98 1.24 -2.50
N LEU A 81 -10.09 2.23 -2.62
CA LEU A 81 -10.03 3.39 -1.72
C LEU A 81 -11.18 4.37 -1.93
N LEU A 82 -11.75 4.43 -3.13
CA LEU A 82 -12.83 5.36 -3.49
C LEU A 82 -14.23 4.75 -3.42
N LYS A 83 -14.35 3.42 -3.47
CA LYS A 83 -15.62 2.69 -3.46
C LYS A 83 -16.13 2.32 -2.07
N ARG A 84 -15.36 2.66 -1.04
CA ARG A 84 -15.65 2.36 0.37
C ARG A 84 -16.64 3.36 0.95
#